data_AF-A0A7Z9W1F2-F1
#
_entry.id   AF-A0A7Z9W1F2-F1
#
_cell.length_a   1.000
_cell.length_b   1.000
_cell.length_c   1.000
_cell.angle_alpha   90.00
_cell.angle_beta   90.00
_cell.angle_gamma   90.00
#
_symmetry.space_group_name_H-M   'P 1'
#
loop_
_entity.id
_entity.type
_entity.pdbx_description
1 polymer ?
#
loop_
_entity_poly.entity_id
_entity_poly.type
_entity_poly.pdbx_seq_one_letter_code
_entity_poly.pdbx_strand_id
1 'polypeptide(L)'
;MAKQIFSLGLAMLGVFLAVGQIDAREEIGLFLALMATASVAYLFVIWLVHSRRPGPTTALVGCLLLGLIWRVGLVGAVPLVSDDVYRYVWDGRVQQEGLNPYESVPDDPRLESLHTDLTRQIHPTNAALPAIYPPLAQRLFYGVTSVHESVKALALVMVVADVLIVVLLWRWLVATGRNRWWVLAYAWHPLVVLEGAGGAHIDTFGALLLAASWFALSRRRSLLASVTFAGAIAVKFVPIVLVPLLWRRIRALDAVAGGIVLILLYLPFIHDGKMPIGSLGTYLSQWRFNAPFFR
;
A
#
# COMPACT_ATOMS: atom_id res chain seq x y z
N MET A 1 13.48 -22.84 -16.70
CA MET A 1 12.54 -21.95 -15.99
C MET A 1 13.01 -21.61 -14.58
N ALA A 2 12.88 -22.50 -13.57
CA ALA A 2 13.16 -22.16 -12.17
C ALA A 2 14.55 -21.55 -11.92
N LYS A 3 15.62 -22.17 -12.43
CA LYS A 3 17.00 -21.63 -12.33
C LYS A 3 17.13 -20.24 -12.97
N GLN A 4 16.54 -20.05 -14.16
CA GLN A 4 16.57 -18.77 -14.88
C GLN A 4 15.82 -17.67 -14.12
N ILE A 5 14.62 -17.98 -13.60
CA ILE A 5 13.86 -17.03 -12.77
C ILE A 5 14.67 -16.65 -11.53
N PHE A 6 15.27 -17.63 -10.85
CA PHE A 6 16.10 -17.36 -9.68
C PHE A 6 17.31 -16.46 -10.00
N SER A 7 18.01 -16.70 -11.11
CA SER A 7 19.11 -15.84 -11.57
C SER A 7 18.65 -14.41 -11.88
N LEU A 8 17.48 -14.23 -12.50
CA LEU A 8 16.88 -12.90 -12.69
C LEU A 8 16.54 -12.24 -11.35
N GLY A 9 16.09 -13.02 -10.36
CA GLY A 9 15.88 -12.54 -8.99
C GLY A 9 17.15 -12.02 -8.34
N LEU A 10 18.30 -12.68 -8.53
CA LEU A 10 19.58 -12.18 -8.03
C LEU A 10 19.99 -10.86 -8.71
N ALA A 11 19.73 -10.72 -10.02
CA ALA A 11 19.97 -9.46 -10.72
C ALA A 11 19.06 -8.35 -10.18
N MET A 12 17.78 -8.63 -9.97
CA MET A 12 16.82 -7.67 -9.37
C MET A 12 17.20 -7.30 -7.94
N LEU A 13 17.71 -8.25 -7.14
CA LEU A 13 18.24 -7.95 -5.80
C LEU A 13 19.36 -6.91 -5.88
N GLY A 14 20.33 -7.09 -6.77
CA GLY A 14 21.40 -6.11 -6.99
C GLY A 14 20.88 -4.72 -7.37
N VAL A 15 19.86 -4.68 -8.26
CA VAL A 15 19.20 -3.42 -8.65
C VAL A 15 18.53 -2.74 -7.47
N PHE A 16 17.72 -3.46 -6.67
CA PHE A 16 17.04 -2.84 -5.52
C PHE A 16 17.99 -2.44 -4.39
N LEU A 17 19.08 -3.18 -4.19
CA LEU A 17 20.13 -2.75 -3.27
C LEU A 17 20.76 -1.42 -3.75
N ALA A 18 21.05 -1.28 -5.04
CA ALA A 18 21.55 -0.03 -5.61
C ALA A 18 20.53 1.12 -5.49
N VAL A 19 19.24 0.85 -5.76
CA VAL A 19 18.15 1.84 -5.57
C VAL A 19 18.11 2.31 -4.12
N GLY A 20 18.28 1.41 -3.16
CA GLY A 20 18.29 1.76 -1.73
C GLY A 20 19.52 2.54 -1.26
N GLN A 21 20.48 2.86 -2.14
CA GLN A 21 21.68 3.65 -1.82
C GLN A 21 21.70 5.03 -2.48
N ILE A 22 20.71 5.35 -3.32
CA ILE A 22 20.64 6.62 -4.04
C ILE A 22 19.46 7.46 -3.56
N ASP A 23 19.57 8.78 -3.71
CA ASP A 23 18.40 9.65 -3.62
C ASP A 23 17.70 9.69 -4.98
N ALA A 24 16.53 9.06 -5.08
CA ALA A 24 15.79 8.99 -6.34
C ALA A 24 15.34 10.35 -6.87
N ARG A 25 15.23 11.37 -6.00
CA ARG A 25 14.81 12.73 -6.36
C ARG A 25 15.96 13.56 -6.92
N GLU A 26 17.19 13.30 -6.46
CA GLU A 26 18.39 13.96 -6.96
C GLU A 26 19.00 13.23 -8.16
N GLU A 27 18.98 11.89 -8.16
CA GLU A 27 19.61 11.04 -9.17
C GLU A 27 18.60 10.40 -10.13
N ILE A 28 17.64 11.19 -10.62
CA ILE A 28 16.49 10.72 -11.42
C ILE A 28 16.92 9.82 -12.59
N GLY A 29 17.97 10.18 -13.32
CA GLY A 29 18.44 9.41 -14.48
C GLY A 29 18.91 8.00 -14.11
N LEU A 30 19.70 7.87 -13.04
CA LEU A 30 20.19 6.59 -12.54
C LEU A 30 19.04 5.76 -11.95
N PHE A 31 18.17 6.40 -11.17
CA PHE A 31 16.96 5.77 -10.63
C PHE A 31 16.08 5.18 -11.74
N LEU A 32 15.79 5.95 -12.79
CA LEU A 32 15.01 5.48 -13.93
C LEU A 32 15.71 4.32 -14.67
N ALA A 33 17.03 4.37 -14.84
CA ALA A 33 17.78 3.30 -15.48
C ALA A 33 17.74 1.98 -14.66
N LEU A 34 17.89 2.07 -13.34
CA LEU A 34 17.76 0.94 -12.42
C LEU A 34 16.34 0.36 -12.48
N MET A 35 15.31 1.20 -12.40
CA MET A 35 13.91 0.76 -12.48
C MET A 35 13.54 0.16 -13.85
N ALA A 36 14.09 0.69 -14.94
CA ALA A 36 13.95 0.10 -16.27
C ALA A 36 14.59 -1.30 -16.34
N THR A 37 15.79 -1.46 -15.77
CA THR A 37 16.50 -2.74 -15.69
C THR A 37 15.70 -3.78 -14.90
N ALA A 38 15.19 -3.42 -13.72
CA ALA A 38 14.31 -4.27 -12.94
C ALA A 38 13.03 -4.65 -13.70
N SER A 39 12.46 -3.70 -14.45
CA SER A 39 11.23 -3.91 -15.24
C SER A 39 11.44 -4.87 -16.40
N VAL A 40 12.57 -4.77 -17.12
CA VAL A 40 12.93 -5.73 -18.19
C VAL A 40 13.12 -7.13 -17.62
N ALA A 41 13.86 -7.26 -16.51
CA ALA A 41 14.04 -8.55 -15.84
C ALA A 41 12.70 -9.15 -15.38
N TYR A 42 11.83 -8.32 -14.79
CA TYR A 42 10.47 -8.69 -14.39
C TYR A 42 9.63 -9.19 -15.58
N LEU A 43 9.58 -8.45 -16.68
CA LEU A 43 8.82 -8.86 -17.87
C LEU A 43 9.32 -10.20 -18.43
N PHE A 44 10.64 -10.44 -18.37
CA PHE A 44 11.20 -11.72 -18.78
C PHE A 44 10.80 -12.86 -17.81
N VAL A 45 10.71 -12.61 -16.51
CA VAL A 45 10.13 -13.56 -15.53
C VAL A 45 8.68 -13.88 -15.87
N ILE A 46 7.85 -12.87 -16.19
CA ILE A 46 6.46 -13.08 -16.57
C ILE A 46 6.34 -13.90 -17.86
N TRP A 47 7.15 -13.59 -18.87
CA TRP A 47 7.21 -14.37 -20.09
C TRP A 47 7.60 -15.84 -19.81
N LEU A 48 8.56 -16.09 -18.93
CA LEU A 48 8.96 -17.44 -18.53
C LEU A 48 7.83 -18.18 -17.79
N VAL A 49 7.13 -17.53 -16.87
CA VAL A 49 5.99 -18.12 -16.12
C VAL A 49 4.83 -18.45 -17.05
N HIS A 50 4.58 -17.62 -18.06
CA HIS A 50 3.56 -17.85 -19.08
C HIS A 50 3.94 -18.99 -20.04
N SER A 51 5.19 -18.99 -20.53
CA SER A 51 5.62 -19.83 -21.66
C SER A 51 6.11 -21.22 -21.26
N ARG A 52 6.31 -21.50 -19.96
CA ARG A 52 6.93 -22.73 -19.48
C ARG A 52 6.07 -23.39 -18.40
N ARG A 53 6.21 -24.72 -18.27
CA ARG A 53 5.54 -25.48 -17.21
C ARG A 53 6.06 -25.06 -15.82
N PRO A 54 5.19 -25.02 -14.81
CA PRO A 54 5.58 -24.65 -13.45
C PRO A 54 6.68 -25.57 -12.90
N GLY A 55 7.66 -24.97 -12.25
CA GLY A 55 8.70 -25.69 -11.52
C GLY A 55 8.23 -26.17 -10.13
N PRO A 56 9.12 -26.84 -9.37
CA PRO A 56 8.82 -27.33 -8.02
C PRO A 56 8.53 -26.17 -7.05
N THR A 57 7.71 -26.44 -6.03
CA THR A 57 7.33 -25.46 -5.00
C THR A 57 8.53 -24.88 -4.28
N THR A 58 9.54 -25.70 -3.98
CA THR A 58 10.75 -25.30 -3.26
C THR A 58 11.51 -24.19 -4.00
N ALA A 59 11.59 -24.27 -5.33
CA ALA A 59 12.20 -23.22 -6.14
C ALA A 59 11.38 -21.92 -6.11
N LEU A 60 10.04 -22.01 -6.11
CA LEU A 60 9.18 -20.83 -5.97
C LEU A 60 9.37 -20.17 -4.60
N VAL A 61 9.46 -20.94 -3.51
CA VAL A 61 9.76 -20.41 -2.17
C VAL A 61 11.09 -19.66 -2.18
N GLY A 62 12.14 -20.22 -2.79
CA GLY A 62 13.42 -19.53 -2.94
C GLY A 62 13.30 -18.19 -3.67
N CYS A 63 12.49 -18.12 -4.73
CA CYS A 63 12.21 -16.87 -5.46
C CYS A 63 11.46 -15.84 -4.58
N LEU A 64 10.51 -16.29 -3.76
CA LEU A 64 9.79 -15.42 -2.85
C LEU A 64 10.66 -14.93 -1.69
N LEU A 65 11.61 -15.75 -1.22
CA LEU A 65 12.59 -15.34 -0.22
C LEU A 65 13.52 -14.26 -0.75
N LEU A 66 14.00 -14.36 -2.00
CA LEU A 66 14.69 -13.23 -2.66
C LEU A 66 13.81 -11.98 -2.67
N GLY A 67 12.54 -12.16 -3.03
CA GLY A 67 11.49 -11.14 -2.95
C GLY A 67 11.40 -10.42 -1.61
N LEU A 68 11.48 -11.17 -0.53
CA LEU A 68 11.44 -10.66 0.84
C LEU A 68 12.73 -9.93 1.20
N ILE A 69 13.89 -10.49 0.83
CA ILE A 69 15.20 -9.92 1.16
C ILE A 69 15.34 -8.49 0.64
N TRP A 70 15.01 -8.23 -0.64
CA TRP A 70 15.13 -6.87 -1.16
C TRP A 70 14.11 -5.90 -0.55
N ARG A 71 12.91 -6.36 -0.16
CA ARG A 71 11.94 -5.51 0.55
C ARG A 71 12.46 -5.08 1.91
N VAL A 72 12.99 -6.04 2.68
CA VAL A 72 13.58 -5.75 4.00
C VAL A 72 14.78 -4.82 3.86
N GLY A 73 15.60 -4.99 2.82
CA GLY A 73 16.69 -4.07 2.52
C GLY A 73 16.21 -2.63 2.26
N LEU A 74 15.12 -2.48 1.50
CA LEU A 74 14.56 -1.17 1.18
C LEU A 74 13.90 -0.44 2.36
N VAL A 75 13.48 -1.15 3.42
CA VAL A 75 12.97 -0.50 4.65
C VAL A 75 13.99 0.47 5.25
N GLY A 76 15.29 0.18 5.09
CA GLY A 76 16.36 1.05 5.56
C GLY A 76 16.47 2.38 4.80
N ALA A 77 15.92 2.45 3.59
CA ALA A 77 16.01 3.59 2.68
C ALA A 77 14.72 4.44 2.64
N VAL A 78 13.70 4.10 3.43
CA VAL A 78 12.43 4.84 3.46
C VAL A 78 12.63 6.24 4.05
N PRO A 79 12.02 7.30 3.47
CA PRO A 79 11.26 7.31 2.21
C PRO A 79 12.14 7.46 0.95
N LEU A 80 11.92 6.62 -0.07
CA LEU A 80 12.66 6.68 -1.34
C LEU A 80 12.03 7.60 -2.41
N VAL A 81 10.70 7.63 -2.51
CA VAL A 81 9.99 8.28 -3.64
C VAL A 81 9.06 9.40 -3.15
N SER A 82 8.16 9.08 -2.22
CA SER A 82 7.18 10.02 -1.66
C SER A 82 7.49 10.37 -0.19
N ASP A 83 7.08 11.55 0.25
CA ASP A 83 7.19 12.02 1.65
C ASP A 83 5.89 11.83 2.44
N ASP A 84 4.87 11.18 1.87
CA ASP A 84 3.58 10.88 2.52
C ASP A 84 3.74 10.16 3.87
N VAL A 85 4.82 9.41 4.06
CA VAL A 85 5.09 8.71 5.32
C VAL A 85 5.21 9.66 6.51
N TYR A 86 5.69 10.88 6.31
CA TYR A 86 5.75 11.89 7.37
C TYR A 86 4.34 12.36 7.76
N ARG A 87 3.42 12.43 6.78
CA ARG A 87 2.01 12.73 7.04
C ARG A 87 1.34 11.62 7.86
N TYR A 88 1.68 10.35 7.59
CA TYR A 88 1.18 9.21 8.40
C TYR A 88 1.65 9.32 9.85
N VAL A 89 2.91 9.67 10.09
CA VAL A 89 3.46 9.85 11.45
C VAL A 89 2.71 10.97 12.19
N TRP A 90 2.53 12.12 11.55
CA TRP A 90 1.77 13.24 12.12
C TRP A 90 0.34 12.85 12.47
N ASP A 91 -0.38 12.24 11.53
CA ASP A 91 -1.78 11.86 11.71
C ASP A 91 -1.95 10.86 12.87
N GLY A 92 -0.97 9.96 13.05
CA GLY A 92 -0.91 9.06 14.21
C GLY A 92 -0.68 9.82 15.52
N ARG A 93 0.23 10.78 15.55
CA ARG A 93 0.57 11.60 16.71
C ARG A 93 -0.59 12.51 17.16
N VAL A 94 -1.26 13.17 16.23
CA VAL A 94 -2.48 13.96 16.49
C VAL A 94 -3.52 13.13 17.25
N GLN A 95 -3.73 11.87 16.83
CA GLN A 95 -4.67 10.97 17.51
C GLN A 95 -4.20 10.56 18.91
N GLN A 96 -2.89 10.45 19.15
CA GLN A 96 -2.34 10.15 20.48
C GLN A 96 -2.60 11.29 21.48
N GLU A 97 -2.64 12.53 20.99
CA GLU A 97 -3.04 13.71 21.78
C GLU A 97 -4.58 13.88 21.89
N GLY A 98 -5.35 12.90 21.42
CA GLY A 98 -6.81 12.94 21.47
C GLY A 98 -7.46 13.90 20.46
N LEU A 99 -6.68 14.42 19.50
CA LEU A 99 -7.15 15.33 18.47
C LEU A 99 -7.64 14.58 17.23
N ASN A 100 -8.48 15.25 16.43
CA ASN A 100 -9.04 14.70 15.20
C ASN A 100 -8.17 15.06 13.98
N PRO A 101 -7.58 14.09 13.24
CA PRO A 101 -6.77 14.36 12.03
C PRO A 101 -7.52 15.10 10.91
N TYR A 102 -8.83 14.97 10.87
CA TYR A 102 -9.66 15.65 9.87
C TYR A 102 -9.89 17.14 10.19
N GLU A 103 -9.49 17.59 11.38
CA GLU A 103 -9.56 18.97 11.85
C GLU A 103 -8.17 19.55 12.18
N SER A 104 -7.15 18.70 12.23
CA SER A 104 -5.78 19.05 12.62
C SER A 104 -4.90 19.22 11.38
N VAL A 105 -4.67 20.48 11.00
CA VAL A 105 -3.79 20.86 9.88
C VAL A 105 -2.36 21.04 10.41
N PRO A 106 -1.34 20.37 9.84
CA PRO A 106 0.05 20.52 10.28
C PRO A 106 0.52 21.98 10.39
N ASP A 107 0.20 22.80 9.40
CA ASP A 107 0.60 24.22 9.38
C ASP A 107 -0.18 25.12 10.37
N ASP A 108 -1.09 24.59 11.21
CA ASP A 108 -1.76 25.38 12.24
C ASP A 108 -0.74 25.76 13.35
N PRO A 109 -0.47 27.07 13.58
CA PRO A 109 0.47 27.50 14.61
C PRO A 109 0.13 27.00 16.03
N ARG A 110 -1.13 26.66 16.29
CA ARG A 110 -1.57 26.09 17.58
C ARG A 110 -1.03 24.68 17.80
N LEU A 111 -0.73 23.96 16.72
CA LEU A 111 -0.25 22.58 16.74
C LEU A 111 1.28 22.49 16.59
N GLU A 112 2.00 23.62 16.54
CA GLU A 112 3.46 23.66 16.38
C GLU A 112 4.20 22.80 17.43
N SER A 113 3.69 22.77 18.66
CA SER A 113 4.28 21.96 19.74
C SER A 113 4.20 20.45 19.50
N LEU A 114 3.32 19.98 18.60
CA LEU A 114 3.25 18.57 18.22
C LEU A 114 4.32 18.18 17.20
N HIS A 115 5.00 19.12 16.54
CA HIS A 115 5.97 18.79 15.51
C HIS A 115 7.26 18.17 16.06
N THR A 116 7.60 17.01 15.50
CA THR A 116 8.93 16.38 15.58
C THR A 116 9.74 16.65 14.32
N ASP A 117 11.04 16.37 14.35
CA ASP A 117 11.94 16.51 13.20
C ASP A 117 11.49 15.68 11.98
N LEU A 118 10.78 14.56 12.21
CA LEU A 118 10.16 13.78 11.13
C LEU A 118 8.97 14.52 10.52
N THR A 119 8.04 14.99 11.36
CA THR A 119 6.82 15.65 10.86
C THR A 119 7.05 17.03 10.25
N ARG A 120 8.17 17.70 10.56
CA ARG A 120 8.58 18.94 9.88
C ARG A 120 8.98 18.73 8.42
N GLN A 121 9.17 17.48 7.99
CA GLN A 121 9.50 17.14 6.61
C GLN A 121 8.26 16.88 5.75
N ILE A 122 7.05 17.07 6.28
CA ILE A 122 5.82 16.98 5.48
C ILE A 122 5.88 18.04 4.37
N HIS A 123 5.59 17.62 3.14
CA HIS A 123 5.55 18.54 2.00
C HIS A 123 4.54 19.68 2.25
N PRO A 124 4.86 20.96 1.95
CA PRO A 124 4.01 22.10 2.26
C PRO A 124 2.55 21.98 1.78
N THR A 125 2.33 21.43 0.59
CA THR A 125 0.96 21.23 0.06
C THR A 125 0.13 20.27 0.92
N ASN A 126 0.75 19.24 1.51
CA ASN A 126 0.08 18.32 2.42
C ASN A 126 -0.04 18.91 3.83
N ALA A 127 0.93 19.73 4.24
CA ALA A 127 0.97 20.40 5.55
C ALA A 127 -0.14 21.46 5.70
N ALA A 128 -0.53 22.10 4.60
CA ALA A 128 -1.60 23.10 4.56
C ALA A 128 -3.02 22.52 4.58
N LEU A 129 -3.18 21.19 4.57
CA LEU A 129 -4.49 20.53 4.42
C LEU A 129 -4.78 19.55 5.56
N PRO A 130 -6.06 19.38 5.95
CA PRO A 130 -6.44 18.32 6.88
C PRO A 130 -6.27 16.94 6.24
N ALA A 131 -6.31 15.89 7.05
CA ALA A 131 -6.01 14.54 6.59
C ALA A 131 -6.93 14.10 5.44
N ILE A 132 -6.37 13.48 4.40
CA ILE A 132 -7.13 12.92 3.27
C ILE A 132 -7.47 11.44 3.48
N TYR A 133 -6.70 10.73 4.30
CA TYR A 133 -6.82 9.28 4.39
C TYR A 133 -8.10 8.88 5.13
N PRO A 134 -8.84 7.86 4.66
CA PRO A 134 -10.04 7.42 5.34
C PRO A 134 -9.74 6.69 6.68
N PRO A 135 -10.77 6.43 7.51
CA PRO A 135 -10.58 6.18 8.94
C PRO A 135 -9.77 4.94 9.31
N LEU A 136 -9.80 3.87 8.50
CA LEU A 136 -9.00 2.68 8.82
C LEU A 136 -7.51 2.92 8.58
N ALA A 137 -7.15 3.75 7.60
CA ALA A 137 -5.78 4.23 7.44
C ALA A 137 -5.35 5.07 8.66
N GLN A 138 -6.20 6.01 9.09
CA GLN A 138 -5.95 6.82 10.29
C GLN A 138 -5.68 5.98 11.53
N ARG A 139 -6.51 4.96 11.76
CA ARG A 139 -6.34 4.04 12.89
C ARG A 139 -5.09 3.18 12.79
N LEU A 140 -4.68 2.82 11.57
CA LEU A 140 -3.40 2.14 11.37
C LEU A 140 -2.23 3.05 11.74
N PHE A 141 -2.24 4.31 11.31
CA PHE A 141 -1.20 5.27 11.65
C PHE A 141 -1.09 5.48 13.17
N TYR A 142 -2.22 5.69 13.84
CA TYR A 142 -2.29 5.75 15.29
C TYR A 142 -1.72 4.48 15.95
N GLY A 143 -2.17 3.30 15.52
CA GLY A 143 -1.73 2.03 16.11
C GLY A 143 -0.22 1.80 15.97
N VAL A 144 0.36 2.11 14.81
CA VAL A 144 1.80 1.95 14.58
C VAL A 144 2.61 2.97 15.39
N THR A 145 2.22 4.24 15.33
CA THR A 145 2.94 5.32 16.03
C THR A 145 2.85 5.23 17.55
N SER A 146 1.75 4.67 18.08
CA SER A 146 1.60 4.41 19.52
C SER A 146 2.55 3.33 20.05
N VAL A 147 3.02 2.42 19.18
CA VAL A 147 4.04 1.42 19.53
C VAL A 147 5.44 1.98 19.31
N HIS A 148 5.68 2.58 18.13
CA HIS A 148 6.95 3.21 17.79
C HIS A 148 6.76 4.26 16.69
N GLU A 149 6.94 5.54 17.04
CA GLU A 149 6.85 6.67 16.11
C GLU A 149 8.06 6.70 15.16
N SER A 150 7.98 5.98 14.04
CA SER A 150 9.02 6.02 13.01
C SER A 150 8.50 5.63 11.62
N VAL A 151 9.14 6.18 10.58
CA VAL A 151 8.88 5.81 9.19
C VAL A 151 9.20 4.33 8.92
N LYS A 152 10.20 3.77 9.62
CA LYS A 152 10.60 2.36 9.52
C LYS A 152 9.55 1.41 10.09
N ALA A 153 8.89 1.79 11.18
CA ALA A 153 7.80 1.00 11.75
C ALA A 153 6.61 0.91 10.77
N LEU A 154 6.23 2.04 10.15
CA LEU A 154 5.20 2.07 9.11
C LEU A 154 5.59 1.22 7.90
N ALA A 155 6.84 1.35 7.42
CA ALA A 155 7.37 0.55 6.32
C ALA A 155 7.33 -0.96 6.64
N LEU A 156 7.70 -1.37 7.86
CA LEU A 156 7.65 -2.76 8.26
C LEU A 156 6.22 -3.31 8.23
N VAL A 157 5.23 -2.53 8.68
CA VAL A 157 3.81 -2.91 8.59
C VAL A 157 3.37 -3.05 7.13
N MET A 158 3.82 -2.17 6.22
CA MET A 158 3.55 -2.31 4.79
C MET A 158 4.22 -3.56 4.20
N VAL A 159 5.46 -3.89 4.60
CA VAL A 159 6.12 -5.14 4.17
C VAL A 159 5.38 -6.36 4.68
N VAL A 160 4.90 -6.36 5.93
CA VAL A 160 4.06 -7.45 6.46
C VAL A 160 2.77 -7.59 5.65
N ALA A 161 2.09 -6.47 5.35
CA ALA A 161 0.90 -6.49 4.51
C ALA A 161 1.19 -7.05 3.11
N ASP A 162 2.33 -6.68 2.52
CA ASP A 162 2.76 -7.16 1.21
C ASP A 162 3.02 -8.67 1.20
N VAL A 163 3.70 -9.20 2.23
CA VAL A 163 3.91 -10.64 2.41
C VAL A 163 2.58 -11.38 2.57
N LEU A 164 1.62 -10.82 3.31
CA LEU A 164 0.29 -11.39 3.45
C LEU A 164 -0.46 -11.41 2.12
N ILE A 165 -0.30 -10.40 1.26
CA ILE A 165 -0.84 -10.41 -0.11
C ILE A 165 -0.23 -11.56 -0.91
N VAL A 166 1.10 -11.72 -0.89
CA VAL A 166 1.79 -12.83 -1.58
C VAL A 166 1.24 -14.19 -1.13
N VAL A 167 1.10 -14.42 0.17
CA VAL A 167 0.54 -15.66 0.72
C VAL A 167 -0.90 -15.85 0.25
N LEU A 168 -1.71 -14.80 0.28
CA LEU A 168 -3.11 -14.86 -0.11
C LEU A 168 -3.28 -15.15 -1.61
N LEU A 169 -2.52 -14.47 -2.47
CA LEU A 169 -2.52 -14.68 -3.92
C LEU A 169 -2.03 -16.08 -4.28
N TRP A 170 -0.99 -16.58 -3.62
CA TRP A 170 -0.57 -17.98 -3.77
C TRP A 170 -1.74 -18.90 -3.44
N ARG A 171 -2.32 -18.78 -2.24
CA ARG A 171 -3.44 -19.64 -1.80
C ARG A 171 -4.62 -19.56 -2.77
N TRP A 172 -4.88 -18.38 -3.32
CA TRP A 172 -5.93 -18.18 -4.30
C TRP A 172 -5.64 -18.88 -5.63
N LEU A 173 -4.40 -18.79 -6.14
CA LEU A 173 -3.97 -19.51 -7.34
C LEU A 173 -4.11 -21.02 -7.16
N VAL A 174 -3.66 -21.56 -6.02
CA VAL A 174 -3.79 -22.99 -5.71
C VAL A 174 -5.26 -23.41 -5.59
N ALA A 175 -6.08 -22.64 -4.86
CA ALA A 175 -7.50 -22.93 -4.67
C ALA A 175 -8.31 -22.88 -5.97
N THR A 176 -7.80 -22.23 -7.01
CA THR A 176 -8.44 -22.12 -8.34
C THR A 176 -7.79 -23.01 -9.39
N GLY A 177 -6.86 -23.90 -9.00
CA GLY A 177 -6.16 -24.80 -9.92
C GLY A 177 -5.24 -24.09 -10.92
N ARG A 178 -4.89 -22.83 -10.67
CA ARG A 178 -4.03 -22.02 -11.54
C ARG A 178 -2.55 -22.25 -11.22
N ASN A 179 -1.69 -21.93 -12.18
CA ASN A 179 -0.25 -21.99 -11.97
C ASN A 179 0.17 -21.02 -10.85
N ARG A 180 0.59 -21.57 -9.71
CA ARG A 180 1.07 -20.82 -8.53
C ARG A 180 2.25 -19.88 -8.79
N TRP A 181 3.06 -20.12 -9.83
CA TRP A 181 4.18 -19.23 -10.18
C TRP A 181 3.71 -17.84 -10.63
N TRP A 182 2.44 -17.67 -11.00
CA TRP A 182 1.85 -16.35 -11.26
C TRP A 182 1.84 -15.44 -10.03
N VAL A 183 2.08 -15.95 -8.81
CA VAL A 183 2.29 -15.09 -7.64
C VAL A 183 3.45 -14.11 -7.83
N LEU A 184 4.45 -14.46 -8.67
CA LEU A 184 5.58 -13.59 -9.00
C LEU A 184 5.17 -12.33 -9.76
N ALA A 185 4.01 -12.33 -10.44
CA ALA A 185 3.46 -11.13 -11.08
C ALA A 185 3.13 -10.01 -10.08
N TYR A 186 2.85 -10.37 -8.84
CA TYR A 186 2.75 -9.41 -7.75
C TYR A 186 4.08 -9.28 -7.00
N ALA A 187 4.61 -10.41 -6.54
CA ALA A 187 5.74 -10.43 -5.62
C ALA A 187 7.02 -9.79 -6.20
N TRP A 188 7.22 -9.84 -7.51
CA TRP A 188 8.42 -9.29 -8.17
C TRP A 188 8.11 -8.05 -9.00
N HIS A 189 6.91 -7.47 -8.91
CA HIS A 189 6.58 -6.26 -9.64
C HIS A 189 7.40 -5.07 -9.10
N PRO A 190 8.23 -4.39 -9.92
CA PRO A 190 9.16 -3.39 -9.39
C PRO A 190 8.48 -2.22 -8.68
N LEU A 191 7.37 -1.71 -9.21
CA LEU A 191 6.61 -0.64 -8.55
C LEU A 191 5.99 -1.07 -7.22
N VAL A 192 5.50 -2.32 -7.09
CA VAL A 192 4.93 -2.81 -5.81
C VAL A 192 6.01 -2.86 -4.74
N VAL A 193 7.21 -3.34 -5.11
CA VAL A 193 8.37 -3.37 -4.22
C VAL A 193 8.76 -1.97 -3.78
N LEU A 194 8.88 -1.04 -4.74
CA LEU A 194 9.32 0.31 -4.48
C LEU A 194 8.31 1.10 -3.63
N GLU A 195 7.06 1.18 -4.04
CA GLU A 195 6.03 1.97 -3.36
C GLU A 195 5.68 1.37 -1.98
N GLY A 196 5.59 0.04 -1.90
CA GLY A 196 5.25 -0.64 -0.66
C GLY A 196 6.39 -0.62 0.36
N ALA A 197 7.56 -1.15 0.01
CA ALA A 197 8.66 -1.29 0.96
C ALA A 197 9.55 -0.05 1.04
N GLY A 198 9.81 0.62 -0.09
CA GLY A 198 10.66 1.81 -0.15
C GLY A 198 9.92 3.14 0.09
N GLY A 199 8.60 3.18 -0.16
CA GLY A 199 7.77 4.36 0.09
C GLY A 199 6.87 4.24 1.33
N ALA A 200 6.72 3.06 1.91
CA ALA A 200 5.77 2.78 3.00
C ALA A 200 4.32 3.20 2.67
N HIS A 201 3.92 3.11 1.40
CA HIS A 201 2.59 3.56 0.97
C HIS A 201 1.46 2.73 1.58
N ILE A 202 0.49 3.42 2.16
CA ILE A 202 -0.72 2.83 2.76
C ILE A 202 -1.56 2.01 1.76
N ASP A 203 -1.39 2.28 0.46
CA ASP A 203 -1.94 1.51 -0.66
C ASP A 203 -1.75 0.00 -0.50
N THR A 204 -0.60 -0.44 0.01
CA THR A 204 -0.30 -1.87 0.21
C THR A 204 -1.28 -2.49 1.20
N PHE A 205 -1.63 -1.81 2.28
CA PHE A 205 -2.62 -2.32 3.24
C PHE A 205 -4.03 -2.34 2.65
N GLY A 206 -4.39 -1.33 1.84
CA GLY A 206 -5.65 -1.32 1.09
C GLY A 206 -5.74 -2.47 0.08
N ALA A 207 -4.65 -2.76 -0.62
CA ALA A 207 -4.53 -3.88 -1.56
C ALA A 207 -4.65 -5.24 -0.86
N LEU A 208 -4.16 -5.37 0.39
CA LEU A 208 -4.34 -6.58 1.20
C LEU A 208 -5.81 -6.86 1.46
N LEU A 209 -6.55 -5.85 1.92
CA LEU A 209 -7.97 -5.98 2.19
C LEU A 209 -8.78 -6.24 0.91
N LEU A 210 -8.38 -5.63 -0.20
CA LEU A 210 -8.98 -5.86 -1.51
C LEU A 210 -8.75 -7.30 -1.99
N ALA A 211 -7.50 -7.79 -1.91
CA ALA A 211 -7.18 -9.17 -2.25
C ALA A 211 -7.93 -10.16 -1.35
N ALA A 212 -8.05 -9.87 -0.05
CA ALA A 212 -8.81 -10.68 0.90
C ALA A 212 -10.28 -10.75 0.52
N SER A 213 -10.86 -9.63 0.09
CA SER A 213 -12.24 -9.57 -0.38
C SER A 213 -12.48 -10.46 -1.59
N TRP A 214 -11.64 -10.36 -2.62
CA TRP A 214 -11.79 -11.17 -3.83
C TRP A 214 -11.54 -12.64 -3.58
N PHE A 215 -10.56 -12.97 -2.72
CA PHE A 215 -10.34 -14.36 -2.34
C PHE A 215 -11.54 -14.93 -1.58
N ALA A 216 -12.11 -14.18 -0.62
CA ALA A 216 -13.33 -14.57 0.08
C ALA A 216 -14.52 -14.76 -0.87
N LEU A 217 -14.68 -13.86 -1.85
CA LEU A 217 -15.70 -13.96 -2.88
C LEU A 217 -15.53 -15.23 -3.72
N SER A 218 -14.30 -15.57 -4.11
CA SER A 218 -13.99 -16.82 -4.85
C SER A 218 -14.34 -18.09 -4.06
N ARG A 219 -14.37 -17.99 -2.72
CA ARG A 219 -14.76 -19.06 -1.80
C ARG A 219 -16.23 -18.98 -1.37
N ARG A 220 -17.04 -18.12 -2.01
CA ARG A 220 -18.46 -17.86 -1.70
C ARG A 220 -18.69 -17.39 -0.25
N ARG A 221 -17.70 -16.75 0.37
CA ARG A 221 -17.79 -16.16 1.72
C ARG A 221 -18.18 -14.69 1.62
N SER A 222 -19.45 -14.44 1.32
CA SER A 222 -19.96 -13.10 1.01
C SER A 222 -19.78 -12.09 2.15
N LEU A 223 -20.05 -12.44 3.41
CA LEU A 223 -19.82 -11.54 4.55
C LEU A 223 -18.37 -11.08 4.66
N LEU A 224 -17.43 -12.02 4.61
CA LEU A 224 -16.00 -11.69 4.68
C LEU A 224 -15.57 -10.83 3.49
N ALA A 225 -16.09 -11.11 2.29
CA ALA A 225 -15.83 -10.32 1.09
C ALA A 225 -16.31 -8.87 1.26
N SER A 226 -17.54 -8.68 1.77
CA SER A 226 -18.12 -7.35 2.00
C SER A 226 -17.38 -6.56 3.09
N VAL A 227 -17.06 -7.19 4.23
CA VAL A 227 -16.38 -6.52 5.35
C VAL A 227 -14.95 -6.10 4.97
N THR A 228 -14.19 -6.98 4.33
CA THR A 228 -12.82 -6.64 3.88
C THR A 228 -12.82 -5.63 2.74
N PHE A 229 -13.83 -5.65 1.85
CA PHE A 229 -13.99 -4.61 0.83
C PHE A 229 -14.29 -3.23 1.43
N ALA A 230 -15.20 -3.18 2.40
CA ALA A 230 -15.47 -1.95 3.16
C ALA A 230 -14.22 -1.45 3.87
N GLY A 231 -13.42 -2.35 4.44
CA GLY A 231 -12.10 -2.04 4.99
C GLY A 231 -11.15 -1.45 3.95
N ALA A 232 -11.08 -2.00 2.73
CA ALA A 232 -10.25 -1.45 1.66
C ALA A 232 -10.64 -0.01 1.30
N ILE A 233 -11.96 0.28 1.21
CA ILE A 233 -12.49 1.64 1.01
C ILE A 233 -12.10 2.57 2.18
N ALA A 234 -12.15 2.04 3.40
CA ALA A 234 -11.78 2.77 4.61
C ALA A 234 -10.27 3.01 4.75
N VAL A 235 -9.43 2.38 3.91
CA VAL A 235 -7.98 2.62 3.82
C VAL A 235 -7.66 3.57 2.68
N LYS A 236 -8.33 3.41 1.53
CA LYS A 236 -8.22 4.32 0.39
C LYS A 236 -9.56 4.35 -0.36
N PHE A 237 -10.00 5.52 -0.80
CA PHE A 237 -11.32 5.64 -1.44
C PHE A 237 -11.43 4.87 -2.76
N VAL A 238 -10.32 4.75 -3.51
CA VAL A 238 -10.29 4.21 -4.89
C VAL A 238 -11.01 2.86 -5.05
N PRO A 239 -10.84 1.84 -4.19
CA PRO A 239 -11.62 0.60 -4.21
C PRO A 239 -13.14 0.74 -4.43
N ILE A 240 -13.77 1.85 -4.06
CA ILE A 240 -15.21 2.07 -4.25
C ILE A 240 -15.66 1.92 -5.71
N VAL A 241 -14.78 2.19 -6.68
CA VAL A 241 -15.08 2.04 -8.11
C VAL A 241 -15.36 0.58 -8.50
N LEU A 242 -14.98 -0.37 -7.65
CA LEU A 242 -15.18 -1.81 -7.86
C LEU A 242 -16.49 -2.33 -7.26
N VAL A 243 -17.31 -1.48 -6.61
CA VAL A 243 -18.65 -1.85 -6.10
C VAL A 243 -19.51 -2.59 -7.14
N PRO A 244 -19.57 -2.17 -8.43
CA PRO A 244 -20.35 -2.89 -9.45
C PRO A 244 -19.93 -4.35 -9.63
N LEU A 245 -18.67 -4.70 -9.32
CA LEU A 245 -18.18 -6.08 -9.42
C LEU A 245 -18.70 -7.01 -8.32
N LEU A 246 -19.27 -6.44 -7.24
CA LEU A 246 -19.93 -7.19 -6.16
C LEU A 246 -21.42 -7.43 -6.46
N TRP A 247 -21.99 -6.73 -7.43
CA TRP A 247 -23.40 -6.84 -7.79
C TRP A 247 -23.77 -8.29 -8.12
N ARG A 248 -24.84 -8.79 -7.47
CA ARG A 248 -25.30 -10.19 -7.56
C ARG A 248 -24.29 -11.27 -7.17
N ARG A 249 -23.11 -10.91 -6.63
CA ARG A 249 -22.09 -11.86 -6.14
C ARG A 249 -22.02 -11.96 -4.62
N ILE A 250 -22.63 -11.01 -3.91
CA ILE A 250 -22.77 -11.01 -2.45
C ILE A 250 -24.25 -10.99 -2.05
N ARG A 251 -24.55 -11.46 -0.84
CA ARG A 251 -25.90 -11.35 -0.27
C ARG A 251 -26.18 -9.90 0.12
N ALA A 252 -27.42 -9.43 -0.03
CA ALA A 252 -27.80 -8.06 0.33
C ALA A 252 -27.50 -7.75 1.81
N LEU A 253 -27.79 -8.69 2.72
CA LEU A 253 -27.48 -8.53 4.15
C LEU A 253 -25.97 -8.38 4.42
N ASP A 254 -25.13 -9.08 3.66
CA ASP A 254 -23.67 -8.97 3.81
C ASP A 254 -23.15 -7.64 3.25
N ALA A 255 -23.77 -7.13 2.18
CA ALA A 255 -23.50 -5.76 1.69
C ALA A 255 -23.86 -4.72 2.75
N VAL A 256 -25.03 -4.86 3.40
CA VAL A 256 -25.44 -4.00 4.52
C VAL A 256 -24.44 -4.10 5.67
N ALA A 257 -23.99 -5.30 6.03
CA ALA A 257 -22.97 -5.48 7.07
C ALA A 257 -21.66 -4.77 6.72
N GLY A 258 -21.20 -4.86 5.47
CA GLY A 258 -20.04 -4.08 4.99
C GLY A 258 -20.25 -2.57 5.10
N GLY A 259 -21.43 -2.08 4.72
CA GLY A 259 -21.81 -0.67 4.87
C GLY A 259 -21.83 -0.21 6.33
N ILE A 260 -22.36 -1.03 7.24
CA ILE A 260 -22.36 -0.77 8.69
C ILE A 260 -20.92 -0.69 9.20
N VAL A 261 -20.05 -1.63 8.83
CA VAL A 261 -18.62 -1.59 9.21
C VAL A 261 -17.98 -0.30 8.73
N LEU A 262 -18.24 0.12 7.50
CA LEU A 262 -17.72 1.39 6.98
C LEU A 262 -18.20 2.57 7.83
N ILE A 263 -19.50 2.67 8.12
CA ILE A 263 -20.06 3.75 8.95
C ILE A 263 -19.45 3.75 10.36
N LEU A 264 -19.33 2.57 10.99
CA LEU A 264 -18.75 2.43 12.32
C LEU A 264 -17.29 2.89 12.38
N LEU A 265 -16.53 2.73 11.29
CA LEU A 265 -15.16 3.22 11.21
C LEU A 265 -15.10 4.75 11.15
N TYR A 266 -16.08 5.40 10.54
CA TYR A 266 -16.18 6.87 10.48
C TYR A 266 -16.70 7.48 11.79
N LEU A 267 -17.54 6.77 12.53
CA LEU A 267 -18.23 7.28 13.72
C LEU A 267 -17.32 7.99 14.75
N PRO A 268 -16.12 7.48 15.10
CA PRO A 268 -15.26 8.14 16.08
C PRO A 268 -14.66 9.47 15.62
N PHE A 269 -14.74 9.79 14.33
CA PHE A 269 -14.15 10.97 13.72
C PHE A 269 -15.21 12.01 13.32
N ILE A 270 -16.50 11.71 13.53
CA ILE A 270 -17.59 12.66 13.32
C ILE A 270 -17.55 13.70 14.45
N HIS A 271 -17.45 14.95 14.05
CA HIS A 271 -17.50 16.10 14.94
C HIS A 271 -18.45 17.16 14.34
N ASP A 272 -19.26 17.79 15.18
CA ASP A 272 -20.33 18.75 14.78
C ASP A 272 -21.27 18.24 13.66
N GLY A 273 -21.53 16.93 13.62
CA GLY A 273 -22.41 16.32 12.61
C GLY A 273 -21.83 16.28 11.19
N LYS A 274 -20.56 16.65 10.99
CA LYS A 274 -19.89 16.61 9.68
C LYS A 274 -19.21 15.26 9.47
N MET A 275 -19.34 14.73 8.25
CA MET A 275 -18.62 13.52 7.85
C MET A 275 -17.14 13.84 7.62
N PRO A 276 -16.21 13.06 8.21
CA PRO A 276 -14.78 13.29 8.11
C PRO A 276 -14.24 12.81 6.76
N ILE A 277 -14.52 13.59 5.70
CA ILE A 277 -13.98 13.38 4.35
C ILE A 277 -12.70 14.18 4.10
N GLY A 278 -12.30 15.04 5.06
CA GLY A 278 -11.06 15.78 5.05
C GLY A 278 -10.83 16.60 3.78
N SER A 279 -9.61 16.55 3.26
CA SER A 279 -9.20 17.29 2.06
C SER A 279 -9.57 16.62 0.73
N LEU A 280 -10.43 15.59 0.74
CA LEU A 280 -10.82 14.86 -0.47
C LEU A 280 -11.37 15.77 -1.58
N GLY A 281 -12.20 16.76 -1.24
CA GLY A 281 -12.76 17.71 -2.21
C GLY A 281 -11.70 18.61 -2.86
N THR A 282 -10.75 19.08 -2.06
CA THR A 282 -9.59 19.86 -2.54
C THR A 282 -8.73 19.00 -3.47
N TYR A 283 -8.47 17.76 -3.11
CA TYR A 283 -7.67 16.84 -3.92
C TYR A 283 -8.36 16.55 -5.27
N LEU A 284 -9.67 16.31 -5.28
CA LEU A 284 -10.42 16.07 -6.52
C LEU A 284 -10.47 17.29 -7.44
N SER A 285 -10.39 18.51 -6.91
CA SER A 285 -10.49 19.75 -7.70
C SER A 285 -9.14 20.32 -8.14
N GLN A 286 -8.11 20.17 -7.33
CA GLN A 286 -6.82 20.84 -7.54
C GLN A 286 -5.70 19.90 -7.96
N TRP A 287 -5.75 18.60 -7.59
CA TRP A 287 -4.67 17.68 -7.89
C TRP A 287 -4.75 17.16 -9.33
N ARG A 288 -3.68 17.37 -10.09
CA ARG A 288 -3.52 16.87 -11.47
C ARG A 288 -2.42 15.82 -11.50
N PHE A 289 -2.73 14.62 -11.99
CA PHE A 289 -1.72 13.61 -12.31
C PHE A 289 -1.15 13.88 -13.72
N ASN A 290 0.17 13.73 -13.89
CA ASN A 290 0.88 13.93 -15.17
C ASN A 290 0.86 15.37 -15.71
N ALA A 291 1.40 16.30 -14.93
CA ALA A 291 1.52 17.72 -15.29
C ALA A 291 2.34 18.10 -16.55
N PRO A 292 3.18 17.26 -17.21
CA PRO A 292 3.93 17.75 -18.38
C PRO A 292 3.05 18.28 -19.51
N PHE A 293 1.81 17.78 -19.64
CA PHE A 293 0.89 18.12 -20.73
C PHE A 293 -0.24 19.07 -20.33
N PHE A 294 -0.43 19.32 -19.04
CA PHE A 294 -1.53 20.14 -18.55
C PHE A 294 -0.96 21.34 -17.80
N ARG A 295 -0.73 22.42 -18.56
CA ARG A 295 -0.51 23.76 -18.02
C ARG A 295 -1.75 24.27 -17.28
#